data_AF-A0A2G6D5W4-F1
#
_entry.id   AF-A0A2G6D5W4-F1
#
_cell.length_a   1.000
_cell.length_b   1.000
_cell.length_c   1.000
_cell.angle_alpha   90.00
_cell.angle_beta   90.00
_cell.angle_gamma   90.00
#
_symmetry.space_group_name_H-M   'P 1'
#
loop_
_entity.id
_entity.type
_entity.pdbx_description
1 polymer ?
#
loop_
_entity_poly.entity_id
_entity_poly.type
_entity_poly.pdbx_seq_one_letter_code
_entity_poly.pdbx_strand_id
1 'polypeptide(L)'
;MNASKKPVTTFGPDFPFAYDDWISHPKGLGQIPESRHGAKVAIIGSGAAGMVAGYELMRMGVRPIVYESGQFGGRLRSQPFEGVDGVIAELGGMRFPISSTGFYHYVDKVGLKSEPFPNPLTEAAGSTVIDLEGETLYA
;
A
#
# COMPACT_ATOMS: atom_id res chain seq x y z
N MET A 1 33.29 -3.55 6.93
CA MET A 1 31.85 -3.35 7.22
C MET A 1 31.42 -2.10 6.46
N ASN A 2 30.80 -2.27 5.29
CA ASN A 2 30.32 -1.12 4.53
C ASN A 2 29.19 -0.47 5.34
N ALA A 3 29.34 0.81 5.67
CA ALA A 3 28.25 1.61 6.23
C ALA A 3 27.03 1.41 5.33
N SER A 4 25.94 0.84 5.85
CA SER A 4 24.78 0.53 5.03
C SER A 4 24.26 1.85 4.45
N LYS A 5 24.12 1.91 3.12
CA LYS A 5 23.54 3.07 2.46
C LYS A 5 22.13 3.24 3.03
N LYS A 6 21.76 4.47 3.39
CA LYS A 6 20.38 4.80 3.76
C LYS A 6 19.44 4.34 2.62
N PRO A 7 18.27 3.75 2.93
CA PRO A 7 17.37 3.25 1.90
C PRO A 7 16.82 4.40 1.05
N VAL A 8 16.55 4.11 -0.23
CA VAL A 8 15.77 5.00 -1.09
C VAL A 8 14.30 4.87 -0.70
N THR A 9 13.64 6.00 -0.46
CA THR A 9 12.21 6.07 -0.15
C THR A 9 11.51 7.00 -1.14
N THR A 10 10.17 6.91 -1.21
CA THR A 10 9.35 7.84 -2.00
C THR A 10 9.23 9.19 -1.27
N PHE A 11 10.36 9.87 -1.06
CA PHE A 11 10.47 11.16 -0.37
C PHE A 11 10.63 12.29 -1.39
N GLY A 12 9.50 12.79 -1.91
CA GLY A 12 9.50 13.80 -2.97
C GLY A 12 9.92 13.22 -4.34
N PRO A 13 10.40 14.05 -5.28
CA PRO A 13 11.05 15.35 -5.04
C PRO A 13 10.08 16.53 -4.87
N ASP A 14 8.83 16.42 -5.30
CA ASP A 14 7.90 17.56 -5.35
C ASP A 14 7.47 18.05 -3.97
N PHE A 15 7.17 17.11 -3.07
CA PHE A 15 6.86 17.40 -1.68
C PHE A 15 7.65 16.46 -0.76
N PRO A 16 8.88 16.84 -0.37
CA PRO A 16 9.75 16.04 0.46
C PRO A 16 9.31 16.10 1.93
N PHE A 17 8.13 15.54 2.22
CA PHE A 17 7.61 15.36 3.56
C PHE A 17 7.77 13.90 4.00
N ALA A 18 8.27 13.70 5.22
CA ALA A 18 8.53 12.38 5.78
C ALA A 18 7.25 11.76 6.34
N TYR A 19 6.40 11.26 5.43
CA TYR A 19 5.12 10.65 5.80
C TYR A 19 5.29 9.46 6.74
N ASP A 20 6.31 8.63 6.54
CA ASP A 20 6.66 7.50 7.40
C ASP A 20 7.00 7.91 8.83
N ASP A 21 7.83 8.94 9.00
CA ASP A 21 8.12 9.52 10.30
C ASP A 21 6.84 10.05 10.96
N TRP A 22 6.01 10.78 10.21
CA TRP A 22 4.79 11.38 10.74
C TRP A 22 3.74 10.36 11.21
N ILE A 23 3.45 9.34 10.41
CA ILE A 23 2.43 8.33 10.73
C ILE A 23 2.87 7.32 11.81
N SER A 24 4.18 7.13 11.97
CA SER A 24 4.75 6.25 13.00
C SER A 24 5.03 6.95 14.33
N HIS A 25 5.02 8.28 14.35
CA HIS A 25 5.37 9.04 15.55
C HIS A 25 4.44 8.74 16.73
N PRO A 26 4.96 8.48 17.96
CA PRO A 26 4.15 8.05 19.10
C PRO A 26 3.15 9.10 19.60
N LYS A 27 3.34 10.39 19.25
CA LYS A 27 2.37 11.46 19.56
C LYS A 27 1.13 11.46 18.66
N GLY A 28 1.08 10.61 17.63
CA GLY A 28 0.00 10.57 16.65
C GLY A 28 0.01 11.77 15.68
N LEU A 29 -1.04 11.88 14.88
CA LEU A 29 -1.15 12.86 13.79
C LEU A 29 -1.61 14.26 14.25
N GLY A 30 -2.15 14.35 15.47
CA GLY A 30 -2.79 15.55 15.99
C GLY A 30 -3.99 15.20 16.87
N GLN A 31 -4.77 16.22 17.21
CA GLN A 31 -5.96 16.08 18.04
C GLN A 31 -7.09 16.93 17.49
N ILE A 32 -8.32 16.42 17.63
CA ILE A 32 -9.56 17.15 17.35
C ILE A 32 -10.18 17.53 18.71
N PRO A 33 -10.72 18.75 18.88
CA PRO A 33 -11.38 19.15 20.12
C PRO A 33 -12.48 18.16 20.53
N GLU A 34 -12.59 17.86 21.83
CA GLU A 34 -13.56 16.88 22.35
C GLU A 34 -15.01 17.21 21.94
N SER A 35 -15.36 18.50 21.85
CA SER A 35 -16.68 18.97 21.39
C SER A 35 -17.01 18.58 19.95
N ARG A 36 -16.04 18.08 19.18
CA ARG A 36 -16.20 17.59 17.81
C ARG A 36 -16.07 16.08 17.70
N HIS A 37 -15.81 15.36 18.79
CA HIS A 37 -15.78 13.89 18.75
C HIS A 37 -17.14 13.34 18.33
N GLY A 38 -17.13 12.26 17.55
CA GLY A 38 -18.33 11.70 16.93
C GLY A 38 -18.90 12.49 15.75
N ALA A 39 -18.35 13.66 15.40
CA ALA A 39 -18.75 14.39 14.20
C ALA A 39 -18.61 13.51 12.96
N LYS A 40 -19.63 13.51 12.10
CA LYS A 40 -19.66 12.68 10.91
C LYS A 40 -18.84 13.33 9.79
N VAL A 41 -17.97 12.55 9.14
CA VAL A 41 -17.21 12.96 7.96
C VAL A 41 -17.51 11.98 6.84
N ALA A 42 -18.06 12.45 5.73
CA ALA A 42 -18.30 11.61 4.56
C ALA A 42 -16.99 11.34 3.82
N ILE A 43 -16.77 10.08 3.45
CA ILE A 43 -15.64 9.63 2.61
C ILE A 43 -16.23 8.91 1.40
N ILE A 44 -15.97 9.44 0.21
CA ILE A 44 -16.48 8.87 -1.04
C ILE A 44 -15.37 8.02 -1.68
N GLY A 45 -15.54 6.71 -1.63
CA GLY A 45 -14.59 5.71 -2.09
C GLY A 45 -13.95 4.93 -0.94
N SER A 46 -13.98 3.60 -1.03
CA SER A 46 -13.42 2.63 -0.06
C SER A 46 -12.12 1.99 -0.56
N GLY A 47 -11.40 2.68 -1.46
CA GLY A 47 -10.03 2.32 -1.83
C GLY A 47 -9.00 2.73 -0.77
N ALA A 48 -7.72 2.41 -1.02
CA ALA A 48 -6.63 2.64 -0.06
C ALA A 48 -6.62 4.06 0.54
N ALA A 49 -6.74 5.11 -0.28
CA ALA A 49 -6.77 6.49 0.21
C ALA A 49 -7.94 6.79 1.15
N GLY A 50 -9.16 6.37 0.78
CA GLY A 50 -10.36 6.57 1.59
C GLY A 50 -10.30 5.81 2.91
N MET A 51 -9.81 4.57 2.88
CA MET A 51 -9.66 3.74 4.07
C MET A 51 -8.58 4.27 5.02
N VAL A 52 -7.43 4.72 4.50
CA VAL A 52 -6.39 5.36 5.32
C VAL A 52 -6.92 6.64 5.95
N ALA A 53 -7.57 7.52 5.19
CA ALA A 53 -8.16 8.75 5.72
C ALA A 53 -9.21 8.45 6.81
N GLY A 54 -10.11 7.49 6.54
CA GLY A 54 -11.13 7.07 7.51
C GLY A 54 -10.53 6.50 8.78
N TYR A 55 -9.52 5.64 8.66
CA TYR A 55 -8.82 5.05 9.79
C TYR A 55 -8.19 6.12 10.70
N GLU A 56 -7.45 7.07 10.11
CA GLU A 56 -6.77 8.09 10.89
C GLU A 56 -7.72 9.14 11.47
N LEU A 57 -8.78 9.51 10.75
CA LEU A 57 -9.85 10.36 11.27
C LEU A 57 -10.56 9.70 12.46
N MET A 58 -10.86 8.40 12.36
CA MET A 58 -11.44 7.62 13.45
C MET A 58 -10.55 7.62 14.70
N ARG A 59 -9.22 7.46 14.52
CA ARG A 59 -8.26 7.52 15.63
C ARG A 59 -8.21 8.88 16.32
N MET A 60 -8.54 9.96 15.61
CA MET A 60 -8.63 11.31 16.17
C MET A 60 -10.00 11.64 16.78
N GLY A 61 -10.93 10.68 16.82
CA GLY A 61 -12.19 10.77 17.56
C GLY A 61 -13.42 11.18 16.73
N VAL A 62 -13.28 11.38 15.41
CA VAL A 62 -14.45 11.65 14.54
C VAL A 62 -15.03 10.35 13.96
N ARG A 63 -16.24 10.43 13.39
CA ARG A 63 -16.97 9.27 12.83
C ARG A 63 -16.91 9.32 11.29
N PRO A 64 -15.96 8.63 10.63
CA PRO A 64 -15.98 8.51 9.18
C PRO A 64 -17.21 7.70 8.73
N ILE A 65 -17.87 8.16 7.66
CA ILE A 65 -18.96 7.46 6.97
C ILE A 65 -18.48 7.21 5.55
N VAL A 66 -18.12 5.96 5.26
CA VAL A 66 -17.56 5.57 3.95
C VAL A 66 -18.68 5.16 3.02
N TYR A 67 -18.68 5.71 1.81
CA TYR A 67 -19.58 5.37 0.72
C TYR A 67 -18.77 4.74 -0.41
N GLU A 68 -19.26 3.62 -0.95
CA GLU A 68 -18.66 2.93 -2.08
C GLU A 68 -19.73 2.60 -3.11
N SER A 69 -19.40 2.84 -4.38
CA SER A 69 -20.28 2.55 -5.52
C SER A 69 -19.94 1.23 -6.21
N GLY A 70 -18.69 0.77 -6.10
CA GLY A 70 -18.19 -0.47 -6.65
C GLY A 70 -17.80 -1.46 -5.57
N GLN A 71 -16.57 -1.95 -5.63
CA GLN A 71 -16.06 -2.96 -4.70
C GLN A 71 -15.12 -2.34 -3.67
N PHE A 72 -15.16 -2.87 -2.46
CA PHE A 72 -14.20 -2.56 -1.40
C PHE A 72 -12.76 -2.73 -1.89
N GLY A 73 -11.86 -1.84 -1.44
CA GLY A 73 -10.45 -1.84 -1.87
C GLY A 73 -10.20 -1.14 -3.21
N GLY A 74 -11.24 -0.96 -4.04
CA GLY A 74 -11.15 -0.24 -5.30
C GLY A 74 -10.20 -0.94 -6.29
N ARG A 75 -9.00 -0.37 -6.46
CA ARG A 75 -7.93 -0.85 -7.36
C ARG A 75 -6.89 -1.74 -6.68
N LEU A 76 -7.01 -1.98 -5.37
CA LEU A 76 -6.32 -3.09 -4.71
C LEU A 76 -7.35 -4.22 -4.65
N ARG A 77 -7.19 -5.23 -5.51
CA ARG A 77 -8.23 -6.22 -5.78
C ARG A 77 -7.64 -7.58 -6.08
N SER A 78 -7.65 -8.43 -5.06
CA SER A 78 -7.25 -9.83 -5.13
C SER A 78 -8.50 -10.70 -5.36
N GLN A 79 -8.65 -11.28 -6.55
CA GLN A 79 -9.77 -12.17 -6.87
C GLN A 79 -9.38 -13.64 -6.61
N PRO A 80 -10.10 -14.39 -5.75
CA PRO A 80 -9.83 -15.81 -5.54
C PRO A 80 -10.20 -16.65 -6.76
N PHE A 81 -9.45 -17.72 -7.00
CA PHE A 81 -9.82 -18.76 -7.96
C PHE A 81 -10.87 -19.71 -7.34
N GLU A 82 -11.77 -20.25 -8.18
CA GLU A 82 -12.77 -21.21 -7.72
C GLU A 82 -12.13 -22.53 -7.30
N GLY A 83 -12.54 -23.06 -6.14
CA GLY A 83 -12.13 -24.39 -5.67
C GLY A 83 -10.74 -24.49 -5.03
N VAL A 84 -10.04 -23.37 -4.81
CA VAL A 84 -8.73 -23.33 -4.15
C VAL A 84 -8.63 -22.19 -3.13
N ASP A 85 -8.21 -22.53 -1.91
CA ASP A 85 -8.03 -21.53 -0.85
C ASP A 85 -6.66 -20.85 -0.97
N GLY A 86 -6.63 -19.53 -0.76
CA GLY A 86 -5.40 -18.75 -0.68
C GLY A 86 -4.71 -18.47 -2.03
N VAL A 87 -5.27 -18.93 -3.15
CA VAL A 87 -4.77 -18.62 -4.50
C VAL A 87 -5.62 -17.52 -5.12
N ILE A 88 -4.98 -16.40 -5.45
CA ILE A 88 -5.64 -15.21 -5.97
C ILE A 88 -4.99 -14.74 -7.27
N ALA A 89 -5.72 -13.95 -8.04
CA ALA A 89 -5.21 -13.10 -9.10
C ALA A 89 -5.30 -11.63 -8.67
N GLU A 90 -4.20 -10.90 -8.72
CA GLU A 90 -4.20 -9.45 -8.49
C GLU A 90 -4.69 -8.72 -9.75
N LEU A 91 -5.86 -8.09 -9.67
CA LEU A 91 -6.50 -7.37 -10.77
C LEU A 91 -6.15 -5.88 -10.82
N GLY A 92 -5.28 -5.42 -9.91
CA GLY A 92 -4.86 -4.03 -9.83
C GLY A 92 -3.41 -3.90 -9.37
N GLY A 93 -3.16 -3.24 -8.26
CA GLY A 93 -1.80 -3.15 -7.71
C GLY A 93 -1.29 -4.51 -7.23
N MET A 94 -0.18 -4.99 -7.81
CA MET A 94 0.37 -6.34 -7.52
C MET A 94 1.83 -6.37 -7.08
N ARG A 95 2.60 -5.30 -7.37
CA ARG A 95 4.02 -5.20 -7.05
C ARG A 95 4.29 -3.82 -6.46
N PHE A 96 4.69 -3.79 -5.20
CA PHE A 96 4.86 -2.56 -4.42
C PHE A 96 6.35 -2.36 -4.17
N PRO A 97 6.96 -1.25 -4.61
CA PRO A 97 8.37 -1.02 -4.34
C PRO A 97 8.58 -0.77 -2.85
N ILE A 98 9.62 -1.37 -2.26
CA ILE A 98 9.96 -1.25 -0.84
C ILE A 98 10.22 0.19 -0.38
N SER A 99 10.46 1.11 -1.33
CA SER A 99 10.56 2.55 -1.08
C SER A 99 9.24 3.20 -0.65
N SER A 100 8.10 2.51 -0.81
CA SER A 100 6.75 2.97 -0.47
C SER A 100 6.49 2.86 1.04
N THR A 101 7.31 3.51 1.86
CA THR A 101 7.31 3.37 3.32
C THR A 101 5.96 3.70 3.96
N GLY A 102 5.24 4.71 3.45
CA GLY A 102 3.88 5.03 3.89
C GLY A 102 2.85 3.92 3.63
N PHE A 103 2.97 3.18 2.52
CA PHE A 103 2.13 2.01 2.23
C PHE A 103 2.49 0.85 3.16
N TYR A 104 3.78 0.54 3.28
CA TYR A 104 4.25 -0.56 4.12
C TYR A 104 3.96 -0.36 5.61
N HIS A 105 3.90 0.89 6.10
CA HIS A 105 3.39 1.18 7.44
C HIS A 105 2.04 0.49 7.72
N TYR A 106 1.09 0.58 6.78
CA TYR A 106 -0.23 -0.03 6.96
C TYR A 106 -0.22 -1.54 6.71
N VAL A 107 0.61 -2.04 5.77
CA VAL A 107 0.82 -3.49 5.56
C VAL A 107 1.32 -4.15 6.84
N ASP A 108 2.36 -3.58 7.45
CA ASP A 108 2.96 -4.08 8.68
C ASP A 108 1.99 -3.97 9.86
N LYS A 109 1.23 -2.87 9.92
CA LYS A 109 0.23 -2.63 10.95
C LYS A 109 -0.87 -3.70 11.00
N VAL A 110 -1.25 -4.26 9.86
CA VAL A 110 -2.24 -5.36 9.79
C VAL A 110 -1.58 -6.75 9.79
N GLY A 111 -0.25 -6.83 9.92
CA GLY A 111 0.48 -8.09 10.00
C GLY A 111 0.51 -8.89 8.71
N LEU A 112 0.32 -8.24 7.56
CA LEU A 112 0.41 -8.90 6.25
C LEU A 112 1.88 -9.18 5.89
N LYS A 113 2.10 -10.30 5.20
CA LYS A 113 3.42 -10.68 4.68
C LYS A 113 3.57 -10.21 3.24
N SER A 114 4.80 -9.95 2.83
CA SER A 114 5.16 -9.70 1.44
C SER A 114 6.40 -10.50 1.06
N GLU A 115 6.55 -10.78 -0.22
CA GLU A 115 7.67 -11.54 -0.79
C GLU A 115 8.19 -10.81 -2.04
N PRO A 116 9.45 -11.03 -2.45
CA PRO A 116 9.98 -10.47 -3.69
C PRO A 116 9.12 -10.84 -4.90
N PHE A 117 8.66 -9.84 -5.65
CA PHE A 117 7.87 -10.05 -6.86
C PHE A 117 8.77 -10.58 -8.00
N PRO A 118 8.32 -11.58 -8.80
CA PRO A 118 9.10 -12.19 -9.88
C PRO A 118 9.20 -11.26 -11.11
N ASN A 119 9.89 -10.13 -10.96
CA ASN A 119 10.24 -9.26 -12.09
C ASN A 119 11.33 -9.91 -12.94
N PRO A 120 11.40 -9.63 -14.25
CA PRO A 120 12.43 -10.20 -15.12
C PRO A 120 13.84 -9.89 -14.60
N LEU A 121 14.76 -10.83 -14.80
CA LEU A 121 16.17 -10.73 -14.38
C LEU A 121 16.38 -10.51 -12.88
N THR A 122 15.42 -10.92 -12.05
CA THR A 122 15.57 -10.97 -10.60
C THR A 122 15.64 -12.43 -10.12
N GLU A 123 16.24 -12.66 -8.96
CA GLU A 123 16.31 -13.99 -8.34
C GLU A 123 14.92 -14.64 -8.21
N ALA A 124 13.89 -13.85 -7.90
CA ALA A 124 12.52 -14.33 -7.75
C ALA A 124 11.88 -14.85 -9.05
N ALA A 125 12.35 -14.42 -10.22
CA ALA A 125 11.84 -14.91 -11.50
C ALA A 125 12.50 -16.20 -11.98
N GLY A 126 13.72 -16.50 -11.52
CA GLY A 126 14.50 -17.68 -11.92
C GLY A 126 15.09 -17.60 -13.34
N SER A 127 14.31 -17.19 -14.34
CA SER A 127 14.77 -16.94 -15.71
C SER A 127 13.90 -15.90 -16.42
N THR A 128 14.33 -15.43 -17.59
CA THR A 128 13.59 -14.50 -18.43
C THR A 128 13.76 -14.85 -19.91
N VAL A 129 12.67 -14.84 -20.66
CA VAL A 129 12.70 -14.94 -22.12
C VAL A 129 12.50 -13.55 -22.71
N ILE A 130 13.37 -13.17 -23.62
CA ILE A 130 13.23 -11.97 -24.45
C ILE A 130 13.03 -12.46 -25.88
N ASP A 131 11.87 -12.14 -26.46
CA ASP A 131 11.58 -12.41 -27.87
C ASP A 131 11.36 -11.09 -28.60
N LEU A 132 12.18 -10.83 -29.61
CA LEU A 132 12.11 -9.62 -30.43
C LEU A 132 12.23 -10.04 -31.90
N GLU A 133 11.23 -9.69 -32.70
CA GLU A 133 11.19 -9.99 -34.15
C GLU A 133 11.35 -11.48 -34.50
N GLY A 134 10.96 -12.38 -33.59
CA GLY A 134 11.11 -13.83 -33.76
C GLY A 134 12.49 -14.36 -33.39
N GLU A 135 13.40 -13.53 -32.89
CA GLU A 135 14.64 -13.95 -32.25
C GLU A 135 14.42 -14.09 -30.73
N THR A 136 14.62 -15.32 -30.23
CA THR A 136 14.42 -15.67 -28.81
C THR A 136 15.75 -15.78 -28.07
N LEU A 137 15.91 -15.02 -26.99
CA LEU A 137 17.01 -15.11 -26.03
C LEU A 137 16.49 -15.60 -24.67
N TYR A 138 17.23 -16.52 -24.06
CA TYR A 138 17.03 -16.97 -22.69
C TYR A 138 18.10 -16.35 -21.77
N ALA A 139 17.68 -15.61 -20.76
CA ALA A 139 18.52 -14.90 -19.80
C ALA A 139 18.23 -15.29 -18.35
#